data_AF-A0A5E7WKF3-F1
#
_entry.id   AF-A0A5E7WKF3-F1
#
_cell.length_a   1.000
_cell.length_b   1.000
_cell.length_c   1.000
_cell.angle_alpha   90.00
_cell.angle_beta   90.00
_cell.angle_gamma   90.00
#
_symmetry.space_group_name_H-M   'P 1'
#
loop_
_entity.id
_entity.type
_entity.pdbx_description
1 polymer ?
#
loop_
_entity_poly.entity_id
_entity_poly.type
_entity_poly.pdbx_seq_one_letter_code
_entity_poly.pdbx_strand_id
1 'polypeptide(L)'
;MPNHLTLAVAGGRKTQGLVDYCGKATDRKIAVLTFTQTNQQEIRSRLASQAGDCNTLEVMGWYTFLLRHFAQPFLRFKFPNDRVMGFDVEGRPFQFAKGKSRFMDSGNRVYACELGKLAFELMEATPALLRRLECIYDEILIDEVQDLASFDWEILEVLLGSEIDVRMVGDVRQAVLSTNPRGQKNKKFGYAASLEWFRDREAERLLTIAYPRRVSSS
;
A
#
# COMPACT_ATOMS: atom_id res chain seq x y z
N MET A 1 -8.62 -12.25 -14.54
CA MET A 1 -8.07 -12.08 -13.17
C MET A 1 -7.60 -10.64 -13.08
N PRO A 2 -8.17 -9.83 -12.20
CA PRO A 2 -7.90 -8.41 -12.18
C PRO A 2 -6.56 -8.05 -11.52
N ASN A 3 -6.08 -8.87 -10.58
CA ASN A 3 -4.90 -8.51 -9.80
C ASN A 3 -3.59 -8.82 -10.53
N HIS A 4 -2.67 -7.87 -10.49
CA HIS A 4 -1.42 -7.96 -11.22
C HIS A 4 -0.25 -7.38 -10.45
N LEU A 5 0.87 -8.11 -10.40
CA LEU A 5 2.14 -7.63 -9.89
C LEU A 5 3.14 -7.49 -11.03
N THR A 6 3.72 -6.31 -11.21
CA THR A 6 4.84 -6.07 -12.12
C THR A 6 6.14 -5.94 -11.34
N LEU A 7 7.03 -6.92 -11.49
CA LEU A 7 8.35 -6.94 -10.88
C LEU A 7 9.39 -6.40 -11.86
N ALA A 8 9.65 -5.10 -11.78
CA ALA A 8 10.57 -4.42 -12.69
C ALA A 8 11.96 -4.20 -12.07
N VAL A 9 12.96 -4.07 -12.95
CA VAL A 9 14.34 -3.80 -12.57
C VAL A 9 14.52 -2.28 -12.37
N ALA A 10 15.31 -1.86 -11.37
CA ALA A 10 15.67 -0.46 -11.15
C ALA A 10 15.96 0.33 -12.44
N GLY A 11 15.35 1.52 -12.54
CA GLY A 11 15.39 2.39 -13.73
C GLY A 11 14.40 2.01 -14.85
N GLY A 12 13.53 1.01 -14.64
CA GLY A 12 12.64 0.43 -15.66
C GLY A 12 11.42 1.25 -16.09
N ARG A 13 11.40 2.58 -15.92
CA ARG A 13 10.23 3.44 -16.24
C ARG A 13 8.91 2.96 -15.61
N LYS A 14 8.97 2.36 -14.41
CA LYS A 14 7.82 1.81 -13.67
C LYS A 14 6.70 2.83 -13.47
N THR A 15 7.07 3.98 -12.94
CA THR A 15 6.20 5.12 -12.74
C THR A 15 5.58 5.59 -14.06
N GLN A 16 6.34 5.51 -15.18
CA GLN A 16 5.80 5.83 -16.50
C GLN A 16 4.71 4.85 -16.93
N GLY A 17 4.93 3.54 -16.75
CA GLY A 17 3.92 2.52 -17.09
C GLY A 17 2.63 2.69 -16.29
N LEU A 18 2.73 3.09 -15.02
CA LEU A 18 1.56 3.41 -14.18
C LEU A 18 0.83 4.66 -14.69
N VAL A 19 1.57 5.73 -14.99
CA VAL A 19 0.98 6.98 -15.52
C VAL A 19 0.32 6.73 -16.87
N ASP A 20 0.97 6.00 -17.79
CA ASP A 20 0.44 5.66 -19.12
C ASP A 20 -0.83 4.80 -19.03
N TYR A 21 -0.93 3.94 -18.01
CA TYR A 21 -2.13 3.15 -17.72
C TYR A 21 -3.26 4.06 -17.23
N CYS A 22 -2.99 4.87 -16.22
CA CYS A 22 -3.96 5.79 -15.63
C CYS A 22 -4.52 6.78 -16.66
N GLY A 23 -3.69 7.32 -17.56
CA GLY A 23 -4.13 8.22 -18.63
C GLY A 23 -5.13 7.60 -19.61
N LYS A 24 -5.25 6.26 -19.65
CA LYS A 24 -6.21 5.54 -20.49
C LYS A 24 -7.46 5.08 -19.74
N ALA A 25 -7.43 5.09 -18.41
CA ALA A 25 -8.47 4.55 -17.54
C ALA A 25 -9.37 5.67 -16.99
N THR A 26 -9.98 6.47 -17.88
CA THR A 26 -10.72 7.69 -17.48
C THR A 26 -12.03 7.42 -16.75
N ASP A 27 -12.65 6.26 -16.97
CA ASP A 27 -13.98 5.91 -16.44
C ASP A 27 -13.91 5.05 -15.16
N ARG A 28 -12.73 4.92 -14.54
CA ARG A 28 -12.50 4.15 -13.32
C ARG A 28 -12.05 5.05 -12.18
N LYS A 29 -12.56 4.81 -10.98
CA LYS A 29 -12.09 5.45 -9.75
C LYS A 29 -10.85 4.73 -9.23
N ILE A 30 -9.70 5.39 -9.31
CA ILE A 30 -8.40 4.77 -9.08
C ILE A 30 -7.69 5.44 -7.91
N ALA A 31 -7.23 4.65 -6.94
CA ALA A 31 -6.28 5.12 -5.93
C ALA A 31 -4.85 4.72 -6.32
N VAL A 32 -3.92 5.68 -6.37
CA VAL A 32 -2.49 5.43 -6.52
C VAL A 32 -1.79 5.64 -5.19
N LEU A 33 -1.21 4.57 -4.66
CA LEU A 33 -0.55 4.49 -3.37
C LEU A 33 0.95 4.36 -3.54
N THR A 34 1.71 5.13 -2.76
CA THR A 34 3.18 5.04 -2.67
C THR A 34 3.64 5.42 -1.26
N PHE A 35 4.92 5.28 -0.95
CA PHE A 35 5.44 5.50 0.40
C PHE A 35 6.10 6.87 0.60
N THR A 36 6.60 7.50 -0.47
CA THR A 36 7.33 8.77 -0.36
C THR A 36 6.53 9.95 -0.89
N GLN A 37 6.72 11.13 -0.29
CA GLN A 37 6.11 12.36 -0.79
C GLN A 37 6.67 12.76 -2.16
N THR A 38 7.95 12.48 -2.41
CA THR A 38 8.60 12.72 -3.71
C THR A 38 7.91 11.93 -4.81
N ASN A 39 7.68 10.61 -4.62
CA ASN A 39 7.00 9.79 -5.63
C ASN A 39 5.55 10.27 -5.83
N GLN A 40 4.85 10.68 -4.77
CA GLN A 40 3.50 11.25 -4.91
C GLN A 40 3.51 12.51 -5.78
N GLN A 41 4.44 13.43 -5.55
CA GLN A 41 4.55 14.66 -6.35
C GLN A 41 4.92 14.36 -7.80
N GLU A 42 5.84 13.44 -8.02
CA GLU A 42 6.24 13.01 -9.36
C GLU A 42 5.07 12.38 -10.13
N ILE A 43 4.35 11.44 -9.52
CA ILE A 43 3.18 10.80 -10.12
C ILE A 43 2.11 11.85 -10.44
N ARG A 44 1.77 12.73 -9.48
CA ARG A 44 0.78 13.81 -9.70
C ARG A 44 1.19 14.73 -10.85
N SER A 45 2.45 15.16 -10.90
CA SER A 45 2.96 16.03 -11.96
C SER A 45 2.86 15.38 -13.33
N ARG A 46 3.27 14.10 -13.44
CA ARG A 46 3.19 13.34 -14.69
C ARG A 46 1.74 13.12 -15.13
N LEU A 47 0.85 12.77 -14.21
CA LEU A 47 -0.57 12.58 -14.51
C LEU A 47 -1.23 13.89 -14.98
N ALA A 48 -0.97 15.00 -14.31
CA ALA A 48 -1.49 16.31 -14.72
C ALA A 48 -1.06 16.67 -16.15
N SER A 49 0.16 16.29 -16.56
CA SER A 49 0.66 16.55 -17.90
C SER A 49 0.06 15.67 -19.01
N GLN A 50 -0.45 14.48 -18.67
CA GLN A 50 -0.91 13.48 -19.64
C GLN A 50 -2.43 13.29 -19.67
N ALA A 51 -3.09 13.40 -18.52
CA ALA A 51 -4.49 13.05 -18.34
C ALA A 51 -5.41 14.27 -18.11
N GLY A 52 -4.85 15.49 -17.99
CA GLY A 52 -5.62 16.67 -17.60
C GLY A 52 -6.20 16.56 -16.17
N ASP A 53 -7.20 17.38 -15.84
CA ASP A 53 -7.96 17.28 -14.57
C ASP A 53 -8.87 16.04 -14.58
N CYS A 54 -8.28 14.86 -14.37
CA CYS A 54 -9.04 13.62 -14.14
C CYS A 54 -9.48 13.54 -12.67
N ASN A 55 -10.74 13.90 -12.40
CA ASN A 55 -11.37 13.81 -11.06
C ASN A 55 -11.54 12.38 -10.52
N THR A 56 -11.23 11.37 -11.32
CA THR A 56 -11.41 9.94 -10.98
C THR A 56 -10.16 9.31 -10.37
N LEU A 57 -9.04 10.03 -10.29
CA LEU A 57 -7.78 9.49 -9.79
C LEU A 57 -7.30 10.22 -8.52
N GLU A 58 -7.00 9.46 -7.47
CA GLU A 58 -6.42 9.97 -6.23
C GLU A 58 -5.02 9.42 -5.99
N VAL A 59 -4.01 10.29 -5.94
CA VAL A 59 -2.65 9.90 -5.53
C VAL A 59 -2.47 10.21 -4.04
N MET A 60 -2.06 9.24 -3.23
CA MET A 60 -1.77 9.46 -1.81
C MET A 60 -0.72 8.50 -1.24
N GLY A 61 -0.26 8.78 -0.02
CA GLY A 61 0.64 7.89 0.70
C GLY A 61 -0.10 6.67 1.28
N TRP A 62 0.58 5.53 1.42
CA TRP A 62 0.03 4.33 2.07
C TRP A 62 -0.55 4.63 3.47
N TYR A 63 0.20 5.32 4.33
CA TYR A 63 -0.30 5.72 5.64
C TYR A 63 -1.48 6.70 5.57
N THR A 64 -1.52 7.58 4.58
CA THR A 64 -2.68 8.47 4.37
C THR A 64 -3.92 7.67 3.99
N PHE A 65 -3.76 6.65 3.14
CA PHE A 65 -4.84 5.74 2.77
C PHE A 65 -5.40 5.01 3.99
N LEU A 66 -4.52 4.43 4.82
CA LEU A 66 -4.93 3.77 6.06
C LEU A 66 -5.62 4.73 7.05
N LEU A 67 -5.08 5.95 7.23
CA LEU A 67 -5.74 6.94 8.10
C LEU A 67 -7.11 7.33 7.58
N ARG A 68 -7.21 7.68 6.30
CA ARG A 68 -8.42 8.25 5.68
C ARG A 68 -9.54 7.24 5.54
N HIS A 69 -9.22 6.01 5.12
CA HIS A 69 -10.23 5.02 4.78
C HIS A 69 -10.46 3.97 5.86
N PHE A 70 -9.54 3.80 6.81
CA PHE A 70 -9.63 2.81 7.87
C PHE A 70 -9.81 3.50 9.23
N ALA A 71 -8.75 4.15 9.73
CA ALA A 71 -8.73 4.63 11.11
C ALA A 71 -9.76 5.74 11.36
N GLN A 72 -9.76 6.82 10.58
CA GLN A 72 -10.67 7.95 10.80
C GLN A 72 -12.17 7.57 10.80
N PRO A 73 -12.69 6.84 9.79
CA PRO A 73 -14.09 6.47 9.75
C PRO A 73 -14.46 5.32 10.69
N PHE A 74 -13.55 4.37 10.95
CA PHE A 74 -13.90 3.13 11.65
C PHE A 74 -13.37 3.02 13.08
N LEU A 75 -12.56 3.96 13.58
CA LEU A 75 -12.01 3.87 14.95
C LEU A 75 -13.07 3.59 16.01
N ARG A 76 -14.26 4.19 15.85
CA ARG A 76 -15.38 4.09 16.79
C ARG A 76 -15.99 2.71 16.90
N PHE A 77 -15.78 1.83 15.93
CA PHE A 77 -16.22 0.43 16.05
C PHE A 77 -15.39 -0.34 17.08
N LYS A 78 -14.16 0.11 17.34
CA LYS A 78 -13.26 -0.48 18.33
C LYS A 78 -13.15 0.35 19.61
N PHE A 79 -13.16 1.67 19.48
CA PHE A 79 -13.07 2.64 20.58
C PHE A 79 -14.22 3.66 20.45
N PRO A 80 -15.45 3.33 20.93
CA PRO A 80 -16.67 4.10 20.64
C PRO A 80 -16.62 5.60 20.97
N ASN A 81 -15.88 5.96 22.02
CA ASN A 81 -15.79 7.34 22.50
C ASN A 81 -14.61 8.12 21.90
N ASP A 82 -13.80 7.49 21.06
CA ASP A 82 -12.58 8.09 20.52
C ASP A 82 -12.73 8.50 19.06
N ARG A 83 -11.81 9.36 18.62
CA ARG A 83 -11.61 9.77 17.23
C ARG A 83 -10.12 9.96 17.00
N VAL A 84 -9.68 9.76 15.76
CA VAL A 84 -8.32 10.12 15.34
C VAL A 84 -8.22 11.65 15.35
N MET A 85 -7.36 12.20 16.21
CA MET A 85 -7.13 13.66 16.33
C MET A 85 -5.82 14.11 15.69
N GLY A 86 -4.98 13.16 15.27
CA GLY A 86 -3.77 13.44 14.53
C GLY A 86 -2.96 12.18 14.27
N PHE A 87 -1.73 12.38 13.83
CA PHE A 87 -0.82 11.31 13.47
C PHE A 87 0.54 11.57 14.11
N ASP A 88 1.06 10.58 14.83
CA ASP A 88 2.35 10.65 15.51
C ASP A 88 3.34 9.72 14.81
N VAL A 89 4.23 10.31 14.02
CA VAL A 89 5.19 9.60 13.16
C VAL A 89 6.30 8.95 14.01
N GLU A 90 6.76 9.66 15.04
CA GLU A 90 7.91 9.28 15.86
C GLU A 90 7.48 8.49 17.10
N GLY A 91 6.31 8.79 17.64
CA GLY A 91 5.76 8.14 18.82
C GLY A 91 5.65 6.64 18.67
N ARG A 92 5.86 5.96 19.79
CA ARG A 92 5.76 4.51 19.93
C ARG A 92 4.97 4.21 21.19
N PRO A 93 4.11 3.17 21.17
CA PRO A 93 3.50 2.70 22.40
C PRO A 93 4.58 2.11 23.32
N PHE A 94 4.31 2.12 24.63
CA PHE A 94 5.11 1.34 25.57
C PHE A 94 5.02 -0.16 25.23
N GLN A 95 6.07 -0.93 25.53
CA GLN A 95 6.21 -2.34 25.12
C GLN A 95 4.98 -3.22 25.43
N PHE A 96 4.31 -2.97 26.56
CA PHE A 96 3.13 -3.72 27.02
C PHE A 96 1.82 -2.93 26.94
N ALA A 97 1.77 -1.87 26.14
CA ALA A 97 0.55 -1.10 25.93
C ALA A 97 -0.56 -1.99 25.36
N LYS A 98 -1.78 -1.80 25.88
CA LYS A 98 -2.98 -2.57 25.51
C LYS A 98 -4.14 -1.62 25.24
N GLY A 99 -5.15 -2.10 24.52
CA GLY A 99 -6.32 -1.30 24.17
C GLY A 99 -5.91 -0.04 23.41
N LYS A 100 -6.50 1.10 23.78
CA LYS A 100 -6.29 2.39 23.10
C LYS A 100 -4.82 2.83 23.07
N SER A 101 -4.10 2.71 24.19
CA SER A 101 -2.71 3.18 24.32
C SER A 101 -1.71 2.38 23.48
N ARG A 102 -2.13 1.24 22.94
CA ARG A 102 -1.36 0.50 21.94
C ARG A 102 -1.27 1.26 20.62
N PHE A 103 -2.31 2.02 20.27
CA PHE A 103 -2.45 2.61 18.94
C PHE A 103 -2.34 4.13 18.93
N MET A 104 -2.63 4.79 20.05
CA MET A 104 -2.69 6.26 20.12
C MET A 104 -2.07 6.79 21.41
N ASP A 105 -1.55 8.01 21.33
CA ASP A 105 -1.12 8.78 22.49
C ASP A 105 -2.32 9.37 23.28
N SER A 106 -2.02 10.08 24.37
CA SER A 106 -3.03 10.74 25.21
C SER A 106 -3.81 11.85 24.47
N GLY A 107 -3.26 12.37 23.37
CA GLY A 107 -3.89 13.36 22.49
C GLY A 107 -4.70 12.73 21.36
N ASN A 108 -4.94 11.41 21.38
CA ASN A 108 -5.61 10.66 20.32
C ASN A 108 -4.92 10.77 18.95
N ARG A 109 -3.59 10.94 18.93
CA ARG A 109 -2.79 10.86 17.71
C ARG A 109 -2.35 9.42 17.50
N VAL A 110 -2.63 8.87 16.32
CA VAL A 110 -2.32 7.47 16.00
C VAL A 110 -0.82 7.32 15.73
N TYR A 111 -0.18 6.33 16.35
CA TYR A 111 1.23 6.01 16.10
C TYR A 111 1.40 5.42 14.71
N ALA A 112 2.30 5.98 13.90
CA ALA A 112 2.58 5.49 12.54
C ALA A 112 2.96 4.00 12.51
N CYS A 113 3.80 3.58 13.45
CA CYS A 113 4.25 2.19 13.55
C CYS A 113 3.14 1.17 13.90
N GLU A 114 2.00 1.63 14.42
CA GLU A 114 0.88 0.77 14.82
C GLU A 114 -0.34 0.96 13.92
N LEU A 115 -0.26 1.85 12.92
CA LEU A 115 -1.38 2.16 12.04
C LEU A 115 -1.78 0.97 11.18
N GLY A 116 -0.82 0.22 10.62
CA GLY A 116 -1.11 -1.01 9.87
C GLY A 116 -1.87 -2.02 10.72
N LYS A 117 -1.42 -2.24 11.97
CA LYS A 117 -2.11 -3.12 12.92
C LYS A 117 -3.50 -2.63 13.28
N LEU A 118 -3.65 -1.33 13.57
CA LEU A 118 -4.96 -0.72 13.85
C LEU A 118 -5.90 -0.91 12.67
N ALA A 119 -5.44 -0.62 11.46
CA ALA A 119 -6.22 -0.73 10.23
C ALA A 119 -6.68 -2.16 9.98
N PHE A 120 -5.80 -3.15 10.14
CA PHE A 120 -6.15 -4.56 10.02
C PHE A 120 -7.20 -4.97 11.06
N GLU A 121 -7.00 -4.65 12.35
CA GLU A 121 -7.97 -5.00 13.40
C GLU A 121 -9.33 -4.30 13.20
N LEU A 122 -9.36 -3.10 12.59
CA LEU A 122 -10.62 -2.42 12.24
C LEU A 122 -11.33 -3.09 11.06
N MET A 123 -10.56 -3.54 10.07
CA MET A 123 -11.05 -4.26 8.90
C MET A 123 -11.64 -5.62 9.31
N GLU A 124 -10.98 -6.36 10.20
CA GLU A 124 -11.51 -7.61 10.77
C GLU A 124 -12.79 -7.37 11.59
N ALA A 125 -12.82 -6.31 12.39
CA ALA A 125 -13.97 -6.02 13.24
C ALA A 125 -15.20 -5.54 12.45
N THR A 126 -15.01 -4.97 11.25
CA THR A 126 -16.08 -4.28 10.52
C THR A 126 -16.05 -4.60 9.02
N PRO A 127 -16.84 -5.59 8.55
CA PRO A 127 -16.95 -5.92 7.12
C PRO A 127 -17.37 -4.72 6.24
N ALA A 128 -18.10 -3.75 6.82
CA ALA A 128 -18.51 -2.54 6.13
C ALA A 128 -17.33 -1.65 5.69
N LEU A 129 -16.14 -1.83 6.28
CA LEU A 129 -14.92 -1.13 5.85
C LEU A 129 -14.52 -1.54 4.44
N LEU A 130 -14.40 -2.85 4.19
CA LEU A 130 -14.04 -3.36 2.86
C LEU A 130 -15.12 -3.01 1.84
N ARG A 131 -16.40 -3.21 2.17
CA ARG A 131 -17.53 -2.83 1.29
C ARG A 131 -17.52 -1.35 0.95
N ARG A 132 -17.14 -0.50 1.91
CA ARG A 132 -17.00 0.93 1.65
C ARG A 132 -15.87 1.22 0.67
N LEU A 133 -14.74 0.53 0.75
CA LEU A 133 -13.63 0.69 -0.19
C LEU A 133 -14.05 0.25 -1.61
N GLU A 134 -14.73 -0.89 -1.74
CA GLU A 134 -15.27 -1.40 -3.01
C GLU A 134 -16.24 -0.42 -3.67
N CYS A 135 -17.03 0.32 -2.89
CA CYS A 135 -17.90 1.38 -3.42
C CYS A 135 -17.15 2.66 -3.86
N ILE A 136 -15.93 2.90 -3.35
CA ILE A 136 -15.15 4.10 -3.68
C ILE A 136 -14.26 3.85 -4.88
N TYR A 137 -13.54 2.72 -4.91
CA TYR A 137 -12.47 2.48 -5.85
C TYR A 137 -12.76 1.25 -6.68
N ASP A 138 -12.67 1.41 -8.00
CA ASP A 138 -12.70 0.30 -8.95
C ASP A 138 -11.31 -0.36 -9.03
N GLU A 139 -10.24 0.37 -8.71
CA GLU A 139 -8.86 -0.13 -8.76
C GLU A 139 -7.95 0.57 -7.73
N ILE A 140 -7.03 -0.19 -7.13
CA ILE A 140 -5.96 0.32 -6.28
C ILE A 140 -4.61 -0.05 -6.93
N LEU A 141 -3.80 0.98 -7.17
CA LEU A 141 -2.45 0.90 -7.67
C LEU A 141 -1.47 1.08 -6.51
N ILE A 142 -0.57 0.12 -6.28
CA ILE A 142 0.44 0.17 -5.21
C ILE A 142 1.83 0.19 -5.84
N ASP A 143 2.52 1.32 -5.71
CA ASP A 143 3.92 1.48 -6.10
C ASP A 143 4.85 1.14 -4.93
N GLU A 144 6.05 0.65 -5.26
CA GLU A 144 7.07 0.18 -4.32
C GLU A 144 6.52 -0.85 -3.32
N VAL A 145 5.85 -1.89 -3.81
CA VAL A 145 5.21 -2.93 -2.98
C VAL A 145 6.20 -3.63 -2.03
N GLN A 146 7.50 -3.59 -2.31
CA GLN A 146 8.54 -4.10 -1.41
C GLN A 146 8.70 -3.29 -0.10
N ASP A 147 8.12 -2.09 -0.03
CA ASP A 147 8.15 -1.24 1.16
C ASP A 147 7.01 -1.59 2.16
N LEU A 148 6.06 -2.45 1.79
CA LEU A 148 5.04 -2.98 2.71
C LEU A 148 5.70 -3.80 3.84
N ALA A 149 5.21 -3.62 5.06
CA ALA A 149 5.75 -4.34 6.22
C ALA A 149 4.67 -4.76 7.23
N SER A 150 4.95 -5.83 7.97
CA SER A 150 4.10 -6.29 9.08
C SER A 150 2.63 -6.49 8.66
N PHE A 151 1.68 -5.81 9.30
CA PHE A 151 0.24 -5.92 9.02
C PHE A 151 -0.18 -5.35 7.66
N ASP A 152 0.70 -4.65 6.95
CA ASP A 152 0.42 -4.20 5.59
C ASP A 152 0.18 -5.38 4.64
N TRP A 153 0.86 -6.52 4.86
CA TRP A 153 0.68 -7.75 4.08
C TRP A 153 -0.69 -8.37 4.29
N GLU A 154 -1.21 -8.34 5.52
CA GLU A 154 -2.55 -8.85 5.84
C GLU A 154 -3.64 -7.96 5.21
N ILE A 155 -3.43 -6.64 5.19
CA ILE A 155 -4.33 -5.72 4.49
C ILE A 155 -4.30 -5.96 2.98
N LEU A 156 -3.10 -6.13 2.41
CA LEU A 156 -2.95 -6.43 0.98
C LEU A 156 -3.68 -7.71 0.61
N GLU A 157 -3.58 -8.76 1.45
CA GLU A 157 -4.29 -10.01 1.22
C GLU A 157 -5.79 -9.83 1.11
N VAL A 158 -6.39 -9.08 2.05
CA VAL A 158 -7.82 -8.80 2.02
C VAL A 158 -8.21 -8.00 0.78
N LEU A 159 -7.37 -7.05 0.34
CA LEU A 159 -7.60 -6.30 -0.89
C LEU A 159 -7.53 -7.19 -2.14
N LEU A 160 -6.58 -8.13 -2.21
CA LEU A 160 -6.47 -9.07 -3.33
C LEU A 160 -7.69 -10.01 -3.42
N GLY A 161 -8.33 -10.32 -2.30
CA GLY A 161 -9.57 -11.10 -2.26
C GLY A 161 -10.85 -10.30 -2.47
N SER A 162 -10.77 -8.97 -2.66
CA SER A 162 -11.92 -8.08 -2.77
C SER A 162 -12.43 -7.91 -4.21
N GLU A 163 -13.51 -7.15 -4.38
CA GLU A 163 -14.02 -6.75 -5.70
C GLU A 163 -13.18 -5.64 -6.37
N ILE A 164 -12.18 -5.09 -5.66
CA ILE A 164 -11.30 -4.05 -6.16
C ILE A 164 -10.17 -4.68 -6.98
N ASP A 165 -9.94 -4.17 -8.19
CA ASP A 165 -8.76 -4.58 -8.96
C ASP A 165 -7.49 -4.05 -8.27
N VAL A 166 -6.51 -4.91 -8.00
CA VAL A 166 -5.25 -4.50 -7.36
C VAL A 166 -4.08 -4.66 -8.31
N ARG A 167 -3.44 -3.55 -8.68
CA ARG A 167 -2.23 -3.55 -9.49
C ARG A 167 -1.04 -3.05 -8.68
N MET A 168 0.00 -3.86 -8.61
CA MET A 168 1.19 -3.62 -7.80
C MET A 168 2.43 -3.50 -8.68
N VAL A 169 3.37 -2.67 -8.25
CA VAL A 169 4.66 -2.50 -8.88
C VAL A 169 5.75 -2.57 -7.81
N GLY A 170 6.83 -3.31 -8.11
CA GLY A 170 7.95 -3.45 -7.18
C GLY A 170 9.32 -3.51 -7.87
N ASP A 171 10.39 -3.30 -7.10
CA ASP A 171 11.79 -3.47 -7.54
C ASP A 171 12.41 -4.78 -7.08
N VAL A 172 12.87 -5.59 -8.04
CA VAL A 172 13.60 -6.84 -7.74
C VAL A 172 15.01 -6.56 -7.19
N ARG A 173 15.70 -5.48 -7.63
CA ARG A 173 17.11 -5.21 -7.31
C ARG A 173 17.30 -4.43 -6.00
N GLN A 174 16.49 -3.41 -5.70
CA GLN A 174 16.61 -2.69 -4.43
C GLN A 174 16.35 -3.62 -3.24
N ALA A 175 15.46 -4.59 -3.44
CA ALA A 175 15.17 -5.63 -2.49
C ALA A 175 16.30 -6.68 -2.34
N VAL A 176 17.15 -6.86 -3.35
CA VAL A 176 18.39 -7.66 -3.25
C VAL A 176 19.52 -6.85 -2.61
N LEU A 177 19.65 -5.55 -2.87
CA LEU A 177 20.69 -4.70 -2.26
C LEU A 177 20.49 -4.54 -0.75
N SER A 178 19.26 -4.56 -0.25
CA SER A 178 18.97 -4.62 1.19
C SER A 178 19.42 -5.93 1.86
N THR A 179 19.70 -6.98 1.07
CA THR A 179 20.18 -8.29 1.53
C THR A 179 21.70 -8.52 1.39
N ASN A 180 22.49 -7.51 0.98
CA ASN A 180 23.94 -7.69 0.78
C ASN A 180 24.69 -7.88 2.13
N PRO A 181 25.54 -8.93 2.33
CA PRO A 181 25.84 -9.49 3.66
C PRO A 181 26.92 -8.81 4.52
N ARG A 182 27.36 -7.58 4.23
CA ARG A 182 28.47 -6.96 4.99
C ARG A 182 28.03 -6.13 6.22
N GLY A 183 26.75 -6.05 6.52
CA GLY A 183 26.21 -5.41 7.73
C GLY A 183 25.52 -6.44 8.64
N GLN A 184 25.79 -6.36 9.95
CA GLN A 184 25.39 -7.32 10.97
C GLN A 184 23.89 -7.65 11.01
N LYS A 185 23.62 -8.97 11.14
CA LYS A 185 22.46 -9.67 11.73
C LYS A 185 21.06 -9.04 11.55
N ASN A 186 20.21 -9.76 10.81
CA ASN A 186 18.73 -9.66 10.73
C ASN A 186 18.10 -8.72 9.68
N LYS A 187 18.54 -8.78 8.41
CA LYS A 187 17.76 -8.28 7.25
C LYS A 187 17.61 -9.27 6.09
N LYS A 188 18.14 -10.49 6.23
CA LYS A 188 18.27 -11.48 5.13
C LYS A 188 16.95 -12.13 4.64
N PHE A 189 15.82 -11.91 5.31
CA PHE A 189 14.58 -12.66 5.05
C PHE A 189 13.44 -11.85 4.41
N GLY A 190 13.55 -10.51 4.31
CA GLY A 190 12.42 -9.67 3.89
C GLY A 190 11.94 -9.98 2.46
N TYR A 191 12.78 -9.80 1.45
CA TYR A 191 12.35 -9.95 0.06
C TYR A 191 12.15 -11.40 -0.41
N ALA A 192 12.98 -12.34 0.05
CA ALA A 192 12.78 -13.75 -0.30
C ALA A 192 11.41 -14.23 0.18
N ALA A 193 11.04 -13.87 1.41
CA ALA A 193 9.71 -14.12 1.95
C ALA A 193 8.62 -13.33 1.21
N SER A 194 8.83 -12.04 0.88
CA SER A 194 7.83 -11.28 0.12
C SER A 194 7.59 -11.85 -1.29
N LEU A 195 8.65 -12.25 -2.00
CA LEU A 195 8.52 -12.83 -3.34
C LEU A 195 7.90 -14.22 -3.29
N GLU A 196 8.26 -15.03 -2.29
CA GLU A 196 7.63 -16.31 -2.02
C GLU A 196 6.14 -16.13 -1.74
N TRP A 197 5.78 -15.18 -0.87
CA TRP A 197 4.38 -14.81 -0.60
C TRP A 197 3.61 -14.44 -1.89
N PHE A 198 4.19 -13.62 -2.77
CA PHE A 198 3.53 -13.32 -4.05
C PHE A 198 3.38 -14.53 -4.96
N ARG A 199 4.37 -15.44 -4.97
CA ARG A 199 4.33 -16.67 -5.77
C ARG A 199 3.32 -17.67 -5.24
N ASP A 200 3.17 -17.77 -3.93
CA ASP A 200 2.14 -18.58 -3.29
C ASP A 200 0.76 -18.06 -3.71
N ARG A 201 0.58 -16.74 -3.70
CA ARG A 201 -0.66 -16.09 -4.14
C ARG A 201 -0.93 -16.20 -5.64
N GLU A 202 0.12 -16.24 -6.46
CA GLU A 202 0.00 -16.58 -7.88
C GLU A 202 -0.44 -18.04 -8.08
N ALA A 203 0.10 -18.98 -7.29
CA ALA A 203 -0.30 -20.40 -7.33
C ALA A 203 -1.75 -20.61 -6.88
N GLU A 204 -2.21 -19.82 -5.91
CA GLU A 204 -3.62 -19.74 -5.48
C GLU A 204 -4.53 -19.00 -6.47
N ARG A 205 -3.95 -18.46 -7.56
CA ARG A 205 -4.64 -17.70 -8.61
C ARG A 205 -5.27 -16.38 -8.13
N LEU A 206 -4.75 -15.82 -7.05
CA LEU A 206 -5.18 -14.52 -6.53
C LEU A 206 -4.55 -13.35 -7.27
N LEU A 207 -3.40 -13.56 -7.92
CA LEU A 207 -2.73 -12.55 -8.75
C LEU A 207 -1.92 -13.20 -9.88
N THR A 208 -1.44 -12.36 -10.80
CA THR A 208 -0.47 -12.76 -11.83
C THR A 208 0.80 -11.92 -11.73
N ILE A 209 1.97 -12.52 -11.93
CA ILE A 209 3.26 -11.84 -11.85
C ILE A 209 3.83 -11.65 -13.26
N ALA A 210 4.14 -10.41 -13.64
CA ALA A 210 4.90 -10.10 -14.85
C ALA A 210 6.33 -9.64 -14.52
N TYR A 211 7.26 -10.14 -15.32
CA TYR A 211 8.66 -9.70 -15.37
C TYR A 211 8.92 -8.99 -16.69
N PRO A 212 8.74 -7.65 -16.78
CA PRO A 212 9.02 -6.92 -18.01
C PRO A 212 10.50 -7.09 -18.40
N ARG A 213 10.74 -7.62 -19.60
CA ARG A 213 12.10 -7.71 -20.16
C ARG A 213 12.62 -6.31 -20.42
N ARG A 214 13.91 -6.05 -20.15
CA ARG A 214 14.56 -4.83 -20.64
C ARG A 214 14.42 -4.80 -22.15
N VAL A 215 13.74 -3.79 -22.68
CA VAL A 215 13.90 -3.43 -24.09
C VAL A 215 15.33 -2.94 -24.22
N SER A 216 16.19 -3.75 -24.84
CA SER A 216 17.51 -3.31 -25.28
C SER A 216 17.28 -2.21 -26.30
N SER A 217 17.53 -0.96 -25.92
CA SER A 217 17.68 0.13 -26.87
C SER A 217 18.93 -0.16 -27.68
N SER A 218 18.75 -0.73 -28.87
CA SER A 218 19.70 -0.68 -29.99
C SER A 218 19.77 0.73 -30.55
#